data_AF-A0A539DXJ8-F1
#
_entry.id   AF-A0A539DXJ8-F1
#
_cell.length_a   1.000
_cell.length_b   1.000
_cell.length_c   1.000
_cell.angle_alpha   90.00
_cell.angle_beta   90.00
_cell.angle_gamma   90.00
#
_symmetry.space_group_name_H-M   'P 1'
#
loop_
_entity.id
_entity.type
_entity.pdbx_description
1 polymer ?
#
loop_
_entity_poly.entity_id
_entity_poly.type
_entity_poly.pdbx_seq_one_letter_code
_entity_poly.pdbx_strand_id
1 'polypeptide(L)'
;EMIRHYGEAWLACIDRANRSPPASWPTLEEYHPLTLEQEALVDAMLALVRLRASDHGVASTVLASRKEVESLVRGKHDCVLLSGWRREVVGLALQAFMAGELVRATDEGKLVFTQVSGFIA
;
A
#
# COMPACT_ATOMS: atom_id res chain seq x y z
N GLU A 1 -1.66 30.01 21.45
CA GLU A 1 -0.36 29.96 22.14
C GLU A 1 0.82 29.62 21.21
N MET A 2 0.67 28.63 20.32
CA MET A 2 1.69 28.21 19.34
C MET A 2 2.26 29.33 18.47
N ILE A 3 1.41 30.22 17.93
CA ILE A 3 1.85 31.33 17.07
C ILE A 3 2.80 32.29 17.81
N ARG A 4 2.53 32.55 19.10
CA ARG A 4 3.37 33.44 19.92
C ARG A 4 4.77 32.84 20.17
N HIS A 5 4.87 31.51 20.25
CA HIS A 5 6.12 30.82 20.56
C HIS A 5 6.94 30.43 19.32
N TYR A 6 6.27 30.09 18.20
CA TYR A 6 6.95 29.54 17.02
C TYR A 6 6.80 30.39 15.76
N GLY A 7 6.00 31.46 15.78
CA GLY A 7 5.72 32.27 14.60
C GLY A 7 6.98 32.81 13.94
N GLU A 8 7.91 33.36 14.73
CA GLU A 8 9.17 33.90 14.21
C GLU A 8 10.06 32.79 13.61
N ALA A 9 10.15 31.64 14.27
CA ALA A 9 10.92 30.50 13.79
C ALA A 9 10.35 29.94 12.47
N TRP A 10 9.02 29.87 12.33
CA TRP A 10 8.38 29.44 11.09
C TRP A 10 8.61 30.44 9.95
N LEU A 11 8.47 31.74 10.21
CA LEU A 11 8.76 32.79 9.22
C LEU A 11 10.22 32.73 8.78
N ALA A 12 11.16 32.57 9.70
CA ALA A 12 12.58 32.41 9.38
C ALA A 12 12.86 31.16 8.51
N CYS A 13 12.18 30.04 8.78
CA CYS A 13 12.28 28.84 7.96
C CYS A 13 11.74 29.05 6.54
N ILE A 14 10.60 29.72 6.39
CA ILE A 14 10.00 30.04 5.08
C ILE A 14 10.93 30.98 4.30
N ASP A 15 11.45 32.03 4.94
CA ASP A 15 12.40 32.97 4.33
C ASP A 15 13.67 32.27 3.84
N ARG A 16 14.21 31.36 4.65
CA ARG A 16 15.38 30.56 4.28
C ARG A 16 15.08 29.64 3.09
N ALA A 17 13.91 29.00 3.07
CA ALA A 17 13.50 28.16 1.95
C ALA A 17 13.32 28.96 0.66
N ASN A 18 12.68 30.13 0.72
CA ASN A 18 12.48 31.02 -0.44
C ASN A 18 13.80 31.55 -1.03
N ARG A 19 14.83 31.72 -0.20
CA ARG A 19 16.18 32.14 -0.64
C ARG A 19 17.07 30.98 -1.08
N SER A 20 16.62 29.73 -0.91
CA SER A 20 17.43 28.57 -1.31
C SER A 20 17.53 28.46 -2.83
N PRO A 21 18.71 28.15 -3.39
CA PRO A 21 18.86 27.97 -4.84
C PRO A 21 17.94 26.85 -5.35
N PRO A 22 17.28 27.00 -6.52
CA PRO A 22 16.44 25.94 -7.10
C PRO A 22 17.15 24.60 -7.25
N ALA A 23 18.47 24.61 -7.50
CA ALA A 23 19.30 23.40 -7.60
C ALA A 23 19.43 22.62 -6.27
N SER A 24 19.12 23.25 -5.13
CA SER A 24 19.13 22.63 -3.80
C SER A 24 17.76 22.15 -3.34
N TRP A 25 16.72 22.39 -4.14
CA TRP A 25 15.37 21.98 -3.79
C TRP A 25 15.26 20.46 -3.85
N PRO A 26 14.53 19.83 -2.92
CA PRO A 26 14.26 18.41 -3.01
C PRO A 26 13.43 18.14 -4.26
N THR A 27 13.75 17.05 -4.96
CA THR A 27 12.87 16.53 -6.01
C THR A 27 11.61 15.99 -5.34
N LEU A 28 10.45 16.50 -5.77
CA LEU A 28 9.18 15.91 -5.36
C LEU A 28 9.06 14.53 -6.00
N GLU A 29 8.59 13.53 -5.25
CA GLU A 29 8.20 12.26 -5.87
C GLU A 29 7.15 12.55 -6.94
N GLU A 30 7.42 12.11 -8.18
CA GLU A 30 6.46 12.22 -9.26
C GLU A 30 5.20 11.41 -8.92
N TYR A 31 4.06 12.09 -8.92
CA TYR A 31 2.78 11.40 -8.79
C TYR A 31 2.43 10.79 -10.13
N HIS A 32 2.58 9.47 -10.23
CA HIS A 32 2.05 8.72 -11.36
C HIS A 32 0.69 8.14 -10.99
N PRO A 33 -0.40 8.45 -11.71
CA PRO A 33 -1.66 7.73 -11.52
C PRO A 33 -1.45 6.23 -11.80
N LEU A 34 -2.28 5.39 -11.19
CA LEU A 34 -2.28 3.97 -11.50
C LEU A 34 -2.80 3.75 -12.92
N THR A 35 -2.30 2.72 -13.60
CA THR A 35 -2.96 2.23 -14.81
C THR A 35 -4.24 1.50 -14.44
N LEU A 36 -5.15 1.29 -15.41
CA LEU A 36 -6.39 0.55 -15.17
C LEU A 36 -6.12 -0.87 -14.65
N GLU A 37 -5.09 -1.53 -15.16
CA GLU A 37 -4.66 -2.85 -14.72
C GLU A 37 -4.17 -2.83 -13.26
N GLN A 38 -3.42 -1.79 -12.89
CA GLN A 38 -2.96 -1.61 -11.52
C GLN A 38 -4.11 -1.30 -10.56
N GLU A 39 -5.08 -0.48 -10.96
CA GLU A 39 -6.28 -0.22 -10.16
C GLU A 39 -7.08 -1.50 -9.91
N ALA A 40 -7.32 -2.28 -10.97
CA ALA A 40 -8.03 -3.56 -10.87
C ALA A 40 -7.28 -4.56 -9.97
N LEU A 41 -5.95 -4.58 -10.04
CA LEU A 41 -5.11 -5.40 -9.17
C LEU A 41 -5.20 -4.95 -7.71
N VAL A 42 -5.14 -3.64 -7.43
CA VAL A 42 -5.31 -3.07 -6.09
C VAL A 42 -6.68 -3.44 -5.50
N ASP A 43 -7.75 -3.33 -6.28
CA ASP A 43 -9.09 -3.67 -5.81
C ASP A 43 -9.24 -5.16 -5.48
N ALA A 44 -8.64 -6.04 -6.30
CA ALA A 44 -8.58 -7.48 -6.02
C ALA A 44 -7.80 -7.78 -4.74
N MET A 45 -6.64 -7.14 -4.55
CA MET A 45 -5.82 -7.28 -3.36
C MET A 45 -6.51 -6.75 -2.11
N LEU A 46 -7.26 -5.64 -2.20
CA LEU A 46 -8.06 -5.14 -1.09
C LEU A 46 -9.20 -6.07 -0.72
N ALA A 47 -9.78 -6.80 -1.68
CA ALA A 47 -10.75 -7.85 -1.38
C ALA A 47 -10.10 -9.01 -0.59
N LEU A 48 -8.89 -9.42 -0.97
CA LEU A 48 -8.10 -10.40 -0.22
C LEU A 48 -7.80 -9.92 1.21
N VAL A 49 -7.37 -8.67 1.38
CA VAL A 49 -7.13 -8.06 2.71
C VAL A 49 -8.40 -8.12 3.57
N ARG A 50 -9.58 -7.80 3.00
CA ARG A 50 -10.86 -7.84 3.72
C ARG A 50 -11.20 -9.24 4.20
N LEU A 51 -11.01 -10.26 3.36
CA LEU A 51 -11.26 -11.65 3.75
C LEU A 51 -10.30 -12.09 4.86
N ARG A 52 -9.00 -11.80 4.73
CA ARG A 52 -8.01 -12.11 5.77
C ARG A 52 -8.27 -11.39 7.09
N ALA A 53 -8.73 -10.14 7.03
CA ALA A 53 -9.10 -9.38 8.21
C ALA A 53 -10.31 -10.00 8.92
N SER A 54 -11.30 -10.46 8.16
CA SER A 54 -12.45 -11.19 8.68
C SER A 54 -12.04 -12.49 9.38
N ASP A 55 -11.12 -13.26 8.80
CA ASP A 55 -10.61 -14.51 9.39
C ASP A 55 -9.97 -14.28 10.77
N HIS A 56 -9.35 -13.11 10.98
CA HIS A 56 -8.66 -12.75 12.22
C HIS A 56 -9.50 -11.85 13.15
N GLY A 57 -10.75 -11.52 12.79
CA GLY A 57 -11.62 -10.67 13.60
C GLY A 57 -11.14 -9.22 13.77
N VAL A 58 -10.41 -8.69 12.78
CA VAL A 58 -9.87 -7.31 12.81
C VAL A 58 -10.43 -6.46 11.66
N ALA A 59 -10.34 -5.15 11.78
CA ALA A 59 -10.68 -4.25 10.67
C ALA A 59 -9.63 -4.36 9.55
N SER A 60 -10.06 -4.37 8.29
CA SER A 60 -9.16 -4.50 7.12
C SER A 60 -8.11 -3.39 7.05
N THR A 61 -8.45 -2.18 7.47
CA THR A 61 -7.53 -1.03 7.53
C THR A 61 -6.39 -1.21 8.54
N VAL A 62 -6.52 -2.10 9.52
CA VAL A 62 -5.45 -2.45 10.47
C VAL A 62 -4.42 -3.37 9.78
N LEU A 63 -4.87 -4.23 8.87
CA LEU A 63 -4.00 -5.10 8.08
C LEU A 63 -3.31 -4.35 6.94
N ALA A 64 -4.06 -3.60 6.13
CA ALA A 64 -3.51 -2.81 5.04
C ALA A 64 -4.45 -1.65 4.64
N SER A 65 -3.86 -0.48 4.43
CA SER A 65 -4.49 0.66 3.76
C SER A 65 -4.37 0.53 2.23
N ARG A 66 -5.24 1.24 1.50
CA ARG A 66 -5.15 1.31 0.04
C ARG A 66 -3.78 1.80 -0.44
N LYS A 67 -3.23 2.85 0.18
CA LYS A 67 -1.91 3.40 -0.17
C LYS A 67 -0.77 2.38 -0.02
N GLU A 68 -0.82 1.52 0.98
CA GLU A 68 0.17 0.45 1.17
C GLU A 68 0.05 -0.62 0.09
N VAL A 69 -1.18 -1.01 -0.29
CA VAL A 69 -1.42 -1.95 -1.39
C VAL A 69 -0.98 -1.36 -2.73
N GLU A 70 -1.27 -0.08 -3.00
CA GLU A 70 -0.78 0.62 -4.20
C GLU A 70 0.75 0.66 -4.27
N SER A 71 1.41 0.89 -3.11
CA SER A 71 2.86 0.88 -3.03
C SER A 71 3.43 -0.50 -3.35
N LEU A 72 2.77 -1.56 -2.88
CA LEU A 72 3.14 -2.94 -3.17
C LEU A 72 2.98 -3.27 -4.67
N VAL A 73 1.86 -2.87 -5.29
CA VAL A 73 1.59 -3.05 -6.73
C VAL A 73 2.60 -2.30 -7.60
N ARG A 74 3.10 -1.15 -7.14
CA ARG A 74 4.16 -0.39 -7.81
C ARG A 74 5.56 -0.99 -7.62
N GLY A 75 5.69 -2.08 -6.87
CA GLY A 75 6.98 -2.72 -6.59
C GLY A 75 7.86 -1.95 -5.62
N LYS A 76 7.31 -1.05 -4.80
CA LYS A 76 8.10 -0.38 -3.75
C LYS A 76 8.53 -1.42 -2.70
N HIS A 77 9.84 -1.63 -2.57
CA HIS A 77 10.42 -2.67 -1.72
C HIS A 77 10.25 -2.42 -0.21
N ASP A 78 10.15 -1.16 0.21
CA ASP A 78 9.93 -0.76 1.61
C ASP A 78 8.45 -0.81 2.02
N CYS A 79 7.73 -1.86 1.58
CA CYS A 79 6.33 -2.04 1.95
C CYS A 79 6.23 -2.72 3.32
N VAL A 80 5.68 -2.01 4.31
CA VAL A 80 5.47 -2.53 5.67
C VAL A 80 4.64 -3.83 5.70
N LEU A 81 3.82 -4.08 4.68
CA LEU A 81 3.04 -5.32 4.51
C LEU A 81 3.94 -6.55 4.33
N LEU A 82 5.20 -6.37 3.94
CA LEU A 82 6.15 -7.46 3.69
C LEU A 82 7.08 -7.72 4.89
N SER A 83 6.82 -7.07 6.03
CA SER A 83 7.64 -7.14 7.23
C SER A 83 6.80 -7.39 8.49
N GLY A 84 7.44 -7.95 9.53
CA GLY A 84 6.81 -8.20 10.83
C GLY A 84 5.56 -9.07 10.75
N TRP A 85 4.66 -8.90 11.72
CA TRP A 85 3.44 -9.72 11.83
C TRP A 85 2.48 -9.56 10.65
N ARG A 86 2.46 -8.39 9.99
CA ARG A 86 1.60 -8.16 8.81
C ARG A 86 2.00 -9.04 7.62
N ARG A 87 3.31 -9.34 7.50
CA ARG A 87 3.81 -10.27 6.48
C ARG A 87 3.12 -11.62 6.60
N GLU A 88 3.04 -12.14 7.83
CA GLU A 88 2.49 -13.47 8.11
C GLU A 88 0.98 -13.50 7.93
N VAL A 89 0.28 -12.44 8.36
CA VAL A 89 -1.19 -12.39 8.32
C VAL A 89 -1.74 -12.10 6.92
N VAL A 90 -1.10 -11.23 6.15
CA VAL A 90 -1.63 -10.81 4.84
C VAL A 90 -0.56 -10.66 3.75
N GLY A 91 0.67 -10.28 4.10
CA GLY A 91 1.73 -10.00 3.14
C GLY A 91 2.07 -11.17 2.22
N LEU A 92 2.25 -12.37 2.78
CA LEU A 92 2.54 -13.58 1.99
C LEU A 92 1.41 -13.91 1.01
N ALA A 93 0.15 -13.75 1.41
CA ALA A 93 -0.99 -13.98 0.53
C ALA A 93 -1.06 -12.96 -0.61
N LEU A 94 -0.75 -11.68 -0.32
CA LEU A 94 -0.66 -10.62 -1.34
C LEU A 94 0.48 -10.90 -2.33
N GLN A 95 1.64 -11.37 -1.85
CA GLN A 95 2.76 -11.77 -2.70
C GLN A 95 2.41 -12.98 -3.58
N ALA A 96 1.80 -14.03 -3.01
CA ALA A 96 1.36 -15.20 -3.76
C ALA A 96 0.33 -14.82 -4.84
N PHE A 97 -0.57 -13.89 -4.55
CA PHE A 97 -1.53 -13.38 -5.54
C PHE A 97 -0.84 -12.64 -6.69
N MET A 98 0.13 -11.77 -6.40
CA MET A 98 0.91 -11.09 -7.43
C MET A 98 1.78 -12.05 -8.26
N ALA A 99 2.27 -13.13 -7.65
CA ALA A 99 3.04 -14.17 -8.32
C ALA A 99 2.18 -15.13 -9.15
N GLY A 100 0.85 -15.02 -9.08
CA GLY A 100 -0.08 -15.95 -9.74
C GLY A 100 -0.18 -17.32 -9.07
N GLU A 101 0.38 -17.47 -7.86
CA GLU A 101 0.30 -18.69 -7.06
C GLU A 101 -1.03 -18.80 -6.30
N LEU A 102 -1.68 -17.65 -6.06
CA LEU A 102 -3.01 -17.55 -5.49
C LEU A 102 -3.95 -16.96 -6.54
N VAL A 103 -5.13 -17.55 -6.73
CA VAL A 103 -6.14 -17.10 -7.69
C VAL A 103 -7.46 -16.77 -7.00
N ARG A 104 -8.19 -15.84 -7.61
CA ARG A 104 -9.52 -15.44 -7.18
C ARG A 104 -10.56 -16.36 -7.82
N ALA A 105 -11.41 -16.97 -7.02
CA ALA A 105 -12.48 -17.85 -7.45
C ALA A 105 -13.79 -17.53 -6.71
N THR A 106 -14.86 -18.17 -7.12
CA THR A 106 -16.16 -18.10 -6.42
C THR A 106 -16.59 -19.47 -5.98
N ASP A 107 -16.98 -19.61 -4.72
CA ASP A 107 -17.55 -20.83 -4.15
C ASP A 107 -18.91 -20.49 -3.53
N GLU A 108 -19.98 -21.12 -4.04
CA GLU A 108 -21.37 -20.83 -3.65
C GLU A 108 -21.73 -19.32 -3.64
N GLY A 109 -21.23 -18.57 -4.62
CA GLY A 109 -21.45 -17.12 -4.72
C GLY A 109 -20.60 -16.27 -3.76
N LYS A 110 -19.72 -16.88 -2.97
CA LYS A 110 -18.75 -16.19 -2.10
C LYS A 110 -17.41 -16.07 -2.80
N LEU A 111 -16.78 -14.92 -2.64
CA LEU A 111 -15.42 -14.70 -3.13
C LEU A 111 -14.43 -15.48 -2.27
N VAL A 112 -13.62 -16.32 -2.89
CA VAL A 112 -12.55 -17.08 -2.23
C VAL A 112 -11.23 -16.90 -2.97
N PHE A 113 -10.13 -17.08 -2.25
CA PHE A 113 -8.80 -17.12 -2.83
C PHE A 113 -8.21 -18.50 -2.57
N THR A 114 -7.77 -19.17 -3.64
CA THR A 114 -7.25 -20.54 -3.58
C THR A 114 -5.89 -20.65 -4.24
N GLN A 115 -5.07 -21.57 -3.77
CA GLN A 115 -3.77 -21.82 -4.36
C GLN A 115 -3.92 -22.51 -5.71
N VAL A 116 -3.08 -22.12 -6.67
CA VAL A 116 -2.97 -22.81 -7.96
C VAL A 116 -2.34 -24.18 -7.70
N SER A 117 -3.18 -25.20 -7.56
CA SER A 117 -2.73 -26.58 -7.54
C SER A 117 -2.27 -26.93 -8.94
N GLY A 118 -0.98 -27.25 -9.09
CA GLY A 118 -0.28 -27.38 -10.38
C GLY A 118 -1.09 -28.02 -11.49
N PHE A 119 -1.58 -27.18 -12.41
CA PHE A 119 -2.01 -27.60 -13.74
C PHE A 119 -1.58 -26.52 -14.72
N ILE A 120 -0.27 -26.36 -14.86
CA ILE A 120 0.32 -25.84 -16.10
C ILE A 120 1.11 -27.03 -16.65
N ALA A 121 0.49 -27.73 -17.61
CA ALA A 121 1.18 -28.61 -18.53
C ALA A 121 1.95 -27.77 -19.56
#